data_AF-W4G0I0-F1
#
_entry.id   AF-W4G0I0-F1
#
_cell.length_a   1.000
_cell.length_b   1.000
_cell.length_c   1.000
_cell.angle_alpha   90.00
_cell.angle_beta   90.00
_cell.angle_gamma   90.00
#
_symmetry.space_group_name_H-M   'P 1'
#
loop_
_entity.id
_entity.type
_entity.pdbx_description
1 polymer ?
#
loop_
_entity_poly.entity_id
_entity_poly.type
_entity_poly.pdbx_seq_one_letter_code
_entity_poly.pdbx_strand_id
1 'polypeptide(L)'
;MSEQQKAPTSTATNACLEKKAMYDQCFDVWYRDVFLQNKSQGKLGCQDLYKDYSACVTEELQQDASLVQSIRAEMNPSHTGRWIGKDLPEVGKADPSKRK
;
A
#
# COMPACT_ATOMS: atom_id res chain seq x y z
N MET A 1 -8.35 2.19 -39.78
CA MET A 1 -7.42 1.28 -39.08
C MET A 1 -6.53 2.19 -38.24
N SER A 2 -6.66 2.36 -36.92
CA SER A 2 -7.26 1.51 -35.91
C SER A 2 -8.00 2.35 -34.86
N GLU A 3 -9.14 1.83 -34.44
CA GLU A 3 -9.83 2.19 -33.20
C GLU A 3 -9.00 1.72 -32.00
N GLN A 4 -8.91 2.54 -30.94
CA GLN A 4 -9.00 2.03 -29.58
C GLN A 4 -9.54 3.12 -28.63
N GLN A 5 -10.87 3.23 -28.64
CA GLN A 5 -11.79 3.36 -27.51
C GLN A 5 -11.29 3.94 -26.17
N LYS A 6 -11.79 5.16 -25.89
CA LYS A 6 -12.38 5.71 -24.64
C LYS A 6 -12.43 4.79 -23.39
N ALA A 7 -11.86 5.27 -22.27
CA ALA A 7 -12.25 4.88 -20.90
C ALA A 7 -12.20 6.11 -19.95
N PRO A 8 -13.20 6.33 -19.07
CA PRO A 8 -13.20 7.42 -18.08
C PRO A 8 -12.45 7.00 -16.81
N THR A 9 -11.19 6.61 -16.95
CA THR A 9 -10.30 6.18 -15.84
C THR A 9 -9.15 7.17 -15.63
N SER A 10 -9.32 8.42 -16.05
CA SER A 10 -8.25 9.42 -15.95
C SER A 10 -8.34 10.23 -14.65
N THR A 11 -9.53 10.54 -14.14
CA THR A 11 -9.65 11.56 -13.09
C THR A 11 -9.37 11.03 -11.67
N ALA A 12 -9.84 9.84 -11.33
CA ALA A 12 -9.61 9.22 -10.02
C ALA A 12 -8.16 8.77 -9.83
N THR A 13 -7.56 8.17 -10.87
CA THR A 13 -6.14 7.82 -10.88
C THR A 13 -5.27 9.06 -10.76
N ASN A 14 -5.60 10.16 -11.44
CA ASN A 14 -4.86 11.42 -11.30
C ASN A 14 -4.92 11.99 -9.86
N ALA A 15 -6.07 11.95 -9.20
CA ALA A 15 -6.20 12.45 -7.82
C ALA A 15 -5.37 11.63 -6.80
N CYS A 16 -5.35 10.29 -6.93
CA CYS A 16 -4.47 9.47 -6.09
C CYS A 16 -2.99 9.64 -6.45
N LEU A 17 -2.66 9.90 -7.72
CA LEU A 17 -1.29 10.17 -8.17
C LEU A 17 -0.76 11.52 -7.65
N GLU A 18 -1.59 12.55 -7.53
CA GLU A 18 -1.20 13.80 -6.89
C GLU A 18 -0.88 13.61 -5.40
N LYS A 19 -1.73 12.87 -4.68
CA LYS A 19 -1.46 12.48 -3.27
C LYS A 19 -0.18 11.63 -3.17
N LYS A 20 0.05 10.74 -4.13
CA LYS A 20 1.29 9.94 -4.22
C LYS A 20 2.51 10.84 -4.37
N ALA A 21 2.47 11.81 -5.28
CA ALA A 21 3.60 12.71 -5.51
C ALA A 21 3.99 13.51 -4.25
N MET A 22 3.00 13.95 -3.47
CA MET A 22 3.24 14.62 -2.19
C MET A 22 3.84 13.67 -1.14
N TYR A 23 3.32 12.45 -1.05
CA TYR A 23 3.86 11.42 -0.17
C TYR A 23 5.30 11.05 -0.55
N ASP A 24 5.57 10.79 -1.83
CA ASP A 24 6.90 10.42 -2.34
C ASP A 24 7.93 11.50 -2.03
N GLN A 25 7.62 12.78 -2.27
CA GLN A 25 8.53 13.88 -1.94
C GLN A 25 8.89 13.92 -0.45
N CYS A 26 7.88 13.74 0.41
CA CYS A 26 8.11 13.69 1.86
C CYS A 26 8.93 12.44 2.24
N PHE A 27 8.61 11.30 1.63
CA PHE A 27 9.29 10.03 1.87
C PHE A 27 10.76 10.09 1.46
N ASP A 28 11.09 10.65 0.29
CA ASP A 28 12.47 10.75 -0.20
C ASP A 28 13.36 11.58 0.74
N VAL A 29 12.82 12.70 1.24
CA VAL A 29 13.53 13.55 2.22
C VAL A 29 13.71 12.80 3.53
N TRP A 30 12.65 12.19 4.06
CA TRP A 30 12.73 11.41 5.29
C TRP A 30 13.66 10.20 5.15
N TYR A 31 13.63 9.52 4.01
CA TYR A 31 14.44 8.35 3.73
C TYR A 31 15.92 8.72 3.72
N ARG A 32 16.29 9.78 3.00
CA ARG A 32 17.67 10.28 2.93
C ARG A 32 18.19 10.77 4.27
N ASP A 33 17.40 11.59 4.97
CA ASP A 33 17.90 12.36 6.11
C ASP A 33 17.70 11.65 7.45
N VAL A 34 16.73 10.75 7.53
CA VAL A 34 16.32 10.09 8.78
C VAL A 34 16.57 8.59 8.72
N PHE A 35 16.04 7.90 7.70
CA PHE A 35 16.15 6.45 7.60
C PHE A 35 17.59 5.98 7.33
N LEU A 36 18.24 6.49 6.28
CA LEU A 36 19.63 6.12 5.93
C LEU A 36 20.64 6.51 7.01
N GLN A 37 20.37 7.59 7.75
CA GLN A 37 21.23 8.04 8.85
C GLN A 37 20.97 7.30 10.16
N ASN A 38 20.08 6.28 10.16
CA ASN A 38 19.66 5.52 11.33
C ASN A 38 19.08 6.40 12.46
N LYS A 39 18.54 7.57 12.11
CA LYS A 39 17.94 8.55 13.02
C LYS A 39 16.43 8.33 13.20
N SER A 40 15.84 7.38 12.48
CA SER A 40 14.41 7.13 12.54
C SER A 40 13.97 6.61 13.92
N GLN A 41 14.83 5.90 14.66
CA GLN A 41 14.50 5.33 15.98
C GLN A 41 13.13 4.60 15.98
N GLY A 42 12.75 3.98 14.86
CA GLY A 42 11.46 3.31 14.67
C GLY A 42 10.25 4.24 14.41
N LYS A 43 10.45 5.56 14.28
CA LYS A 43 9.42 6.51 13.88
C LYS A 43 9.29 6.60 12.37
N LEU A 44 8.07 6.43 11.88
CA LEU A 44 7.73 6.57 10.47
C LEU A 44 7.52 8.05 10.12
N GLY A 45 8.15 8.50 9.03
CA GLY A 45 7.89 9.80 8.45
C GLY A 45 6.65 9.81 7.57
N CYS A 46 6.01 10.98 7.44
CA CYS A 46 4.97 11.22 6.44
C CYS A 46 3.75 10.29 6.56
N GLN A 47 3.42 9.83 7.78
CA GLN A 47 2.32 8.89 8.03
C GLN A 47 0.96 9.42 7.55
N ASP A 48 0.69 10.72 7.73
CA ASP A 48 -0.60 11.29 7.35
C ASP A 48 -0.76 11.32 5.82
N LEU A 49 0.28 11.73 5.10
CA LEU A 49 0.32 11.67 3.63
C LEU A 49 0.21 10.22 3.12
N TYR A 50 0.84 9.27 3.81
CA TYR A 50 0.74 7.86 3.48
C TYR A 50 -0.69 7.33 3.65
N LYS A 51 -1.36 7.67 4.76
CA LYS A 51 -2.75 7.25 5.01
C LYS A 51 -3.68 7.76 3.93
N ASP A 52 -3.55 9.03 3.57
CA ASP A 52 -4.39 9.66 2.54
C ASP A 52 -4.17 9.06 1.14
N TYR A 53 -2.92 8.80 0.78
CA TYR A 53 -2.56 8.15 -0.49
C TYR A 53 -3.03 6.69 -0.52
N SER A 54 -2.71 5.92 0.52
CA SER A 54 -3.02 4.49 0.57
C SER A 54 -4.52 4.21 0.64
N ALA A 55 -5.31 5.05 1.32
CA ALA A 55 -6.77 4.97 1.29
C ALA A 55 -7.30 5.10 -0.15
N CYS A 56 -6.90 6.17 -0.84
CA CYS A 56 -7.29 6.45 -2.22
C CYS A 56 -6.95 5.28 -3.16
N VAL A 57 -5.71 4.79 -3.09
CA VAL A 57 -5.25 3.67 -3.91
C VAL A 57 -5.96 2.36 -3.56
N THR A 58 -6.20 2.09 -2.28
CA THR A 58 -6.91 0.87 -1.86
C THR A 58 -8.35 0.84 -2.36
N GLU A 59 -9.04 1.98 -2.34
CA GLU A 59 -10.40 2.10 -2.86
C GLU A 59 -10.47 1.77 -4.36
N GLU A 60 -9.49 2.25 -5.14
CA GLU A 60 -9.39 1.95 -6.58
C GLU A 60 -9.07 0.46 -6.82
N LEU A 61 -8.07 -0.08 -6.12
CA LEU A 61 -7.66 -1.48 -6.25
C LEU A 61 -8.70 -2.48 -5.70
N GLN A 62 -9.69 -2.03 -4.94
CA GLN A 62 -10.79 -2.86 -4.48
C GLN A 62 -11.60 -3.43 -5.65
N GLN A 63 -11.65 -2.72 -6.79
CA GLN A 63 -12.29 -3.19 -8.02
C GLN A 63 -11.60 -4.44 -8.59
N ASP A 64 -10.29 -4.53 -8.41
CA ASP A 64 -9.43 -5.64 -8.85
C ASP A 64 -8.93 -6.49 -7.65
N ALA A 65 -9.71 -6.56 -6.56
CA ALA A 65 -9.27 -7.16 -5.31
C ALA A 65 -8.78 -8.61 -5.45
N SER A 66 -9.38 -9.41 -6.34
CA SER A 66 -8.97 -10.81 -6.58
C SER A 66 -7.58 -10.92 -7.18
N LEU A 67 -7.22 -9.99 -8.08
CA LEU A 67 -5.89 -9.89 -8.68
C LEU A 67 -4.87 -9.43 -7.63
N VAL A 68 -5.23 -8.44 -6.83
CA VAL A 68 -4.34 -7.95 -5.75
C VAL A 68 -4.08 -9.04 -4.71
N GLN A 69 -5.09 -9.83 -4.37
CA GLN A 69 -4.96 -10.95 -3.45
C GLN A 69 -4.08 -12.06 -4.00
N SER A 70 -4.22 -12.44 -5.28
CA SER A 70 -3.38 -13.47 -5.89
C SER A 70 -1.91 -13.04 -5.95
N ILE A 71 -1.63 -11.77 -6.29
CA ILE A 71 -0.28 -11.20 -6.27
C ILE A 71 0.28 -11.18 -4.85
N ARG A 72 -0.53 -10.77 -3.86
CA ARG A 72 -0.10 -10.77 -2.45
C ARG A 72 0.19 -12.17 -1.94
N ALA A 73 -0.57 -13.18 -2.36
CA ALA A 73 -0.36 -14.58 -1.97
C ALA A 73 0.97 -15.14 -2.49
N GLU A 74 1.46 -14.64 -3.62
CA GLU A 74 2.77 -15.00 -4.17
C GLU A 74 3.92 -14.30 -3.45
N MET A 75 3.66 -13.21 -2.71
CA MET A 75 4.70 -12.54 -1.95
C MET A 75 5.20 -13.43 -0.80
N ASN A 76 6.51 -13.66 -0.77
CA ASN A 76 7.13 -14.56 0.20
C ASN A 76 6.84 -14.11 1.65
N PRO A 77 6.21 -14.97 2.48
CA PRO A 77 5.76 -14.61 3.83
C PRO A 77 6.91 -14.24 4.79
N SER A 78 8.15 -14.65 4.49
CA SER A 78 9.34 -14.23 5.26
C SER A 78 9.70 -12.76 5.08
N HIS A 79 9.25 -12.11 4.00
CA HIS A 79 9.44 -10.67 3.79
C HIS A 79 8.34 -9.84 4.48
N THR A 80 7.14 -10.40 4.62
CA THR A 80 6.02 -9.75 5.30
C THR A 80 6.34 -9.51 6.77
N GLY A 81 6.84 -10.53 7.49
CA GLY A 81 7.17 -10.41 8.92
C GLY A 81 8.35 -9.48 9.25
N ARG A 82 9.15 -9.08 8.26
CA ARG A 82 10.35 -8.24 8.47
C ARG A 82 10.13 -6.75 8.23
N TRP A 83 9.11 -6.37 7.45
CA TRP A 83 8.88 -4.98 7.03
C TRP A 83 7.44 -4.49 7.26
N ILE A 84 6.47 -5.41 7.29
CA ILE A 84 5.07 -5.10 7.54
C ILE A 84 4.83 -5.48 8.99
N GLY A 85 4.99 -4.50 9.89
CA GLY A 85 4.74 -4.67 11.32
C GLY A 85 3.37 -5.32 11.58
N LYS A 86 3.26 -5.94 12.77
CA LYS A 86 2.15 -6.72 13.35
C LYS A 86 0.71 -6.13 13.27
N ASP A 87 0.49 -5.02 12.57
CA ASP A 87 -0.75 -4.24 12.53
C ASP A 87 -1.56 -4.42 11.24
N LEU A 88 -1.28 -5.44 10.43
CA LEU A 88 -2.23 -5.82 9.38
C LEU A 88 -3.39 -6.59 10.05
N PRO A 89 -4.67 -6.16 9.92
CA PRO A 89 -5.79 -6.97 10.37
C PRO A 89 -5.78 -8.28 9.59
N GLU A 90 -5.40 -9.36 10.26
CA GLU A 90 -5.46 -10.73 9.76
C GLU A 90 -6.91 -11.08 9.48
N VAL A 91 -7.36 -10.90 8.23
CA VAL A 91 -8.67 -11.41 7.82
C VAL A 91 -8.56 -12.93 7.76
N GLY A 92 -9.21 -13.61 8.70
CA GLY A 92 -9.47 -15.04 8.63
C GLY A 92 -8.36 -15.95 9.14
N LYS A 93 -8.08 -15.93 10.45
CA LYS A 93 -7.73 -17.17 11.16
C LYS A 93 -8.99 -17.76 11.76
N ALA A 94 -9.62 -18.66 11.01
CA ALA A 94 -10.53 -19.63 11.59
C ALA A 94 -9.71 -20.45 12.61
N ASP A 95 -10.02 -20.27 13.88
CA ASP A 95 -9.41 -20.98 15.00
C ASP A 95 -9.71 -22.49 14.89
N PRO A 96 -8.70 -23.37 14.71
CA PRO A 96 -8.92 -24.81 14.61
C PRO A 96 -9.21 -25.46 15.98
N SER A 97 -9.23 -24.70 17.08
CA SER A 97 -9.36 -25.23 18.45
C SER A 97 -10.81 -25.41 18.93
N LYS A 98 -11.81 -25.25 18.05
CA LYS A 98 -13.24 -25.53 18.34
C LYS A 98 -13.79 -26.82 17.72
N ARG A 99 -12.94 -27.72 17.20
CA ARG A 99 -13.34 -29.07 16.79
C ARG A 99 -12.59 -30.15 17.58
N LYS A 100 -12.94 -30.32 18.85
CA LYS A 100 -13.23 -31.61 19.49
C LYS A 100 -13.66 -31.40 20.94
#